data_AF-A0A382TXZ3-F1
#
_entry.id   AF-A0A382TXZ3-F1
#
_cell.length_a   1.000
_cell.length_b   1.000
_cell.length_c   1.000
_cell.angle_alpha   90.00
_cell.angle_beta   90.00
_cell.angle_gamma   90.00
#
_symmetry.space_group_name_H-M   'P 1'
#
loop_
_entity.id
_entity.type
_entity.pdbx_description
1 polymer ?
#
loop_
_entity_poly.entity_id
_entity_poly.type
_entity_poly.pdbx_seq_one_letter_code
_entity_poly.pdbx_strand_id
1 'polypeptide(L)'
;NWSLVEVISSLETGEATDHLVLSLTTPEGDKATAFVEVGMDQETNESEILTAFTQSELGITVVPITPSGLVDTGDGGLVSPILGSVELNPVKPDSPLAKRLAGFLLDQEPATKAGLKLKRIVAVTQAKTADSSSYFVELLVTTEAGATVLIQAHVNELEESQLGLISFQMVKGG
;
A
#
# COMPACT_ATOMS: atom_id res chain seq x y z
N ASN A 1 14.81 -10.57 10.66
CA ASN A 1 14.87 -9.24 10.01
C ASN A 1 14.25 -9.35 8.65
N TRP A 2 13.43 -8.36 8.27
CA TRP A 2 12.87 -8.24 6.93
C TRP A 2 13.99 -7.85 5.94
N SER A 3 13.89 -8.26 4.68
CA SER A 3 14.87 -7.90 3.64
C SER A 3 14.16 -7.54 2.34
N LEU A 4 14.61 -6.45 1.71
CA LEU A 4 14.09 -6.01 0.41
C LEU A 4 14.50 -7.03 -0.67
N VAL A 5 13.51 -7.51 -1.42
CA VAL A 5 13.70 -8.42 -2.55
C VAL A 5 13.67 -7.63 -3.86
N GLU A 6 12.67 -6.77 -4.04
CA GLU A 6 12.42 -6.06 -5.30
C GLU A 6 11.57 -4.80 -5.08
N VAL A 7 11.81 -3.75 -5.87
CA VAL A 7 10.93 -2.58 -5.98
C VAL A 7 9.95 -2.83 -7.13
N ILE A 8 8.66 -2.97 -6.81
CA ILE A 8 7.61 -3.40 -7.76
C ILE A 8 7.04 -2.19 -8.53
N SER A 9 6.98 -1.03 -7.90
CA SER A 9 6.52 0.21 -8.51
C SER A 9 7.05 1.42 -7.74
N SER A 10 7.39 2.47 -8.48
CA SER A 10 7.67 3.82 -7.98
C SER A 10 6.91 4.79 -8.88
N LEU A 11 6.02 5.60 -8.32
CA LEU A 11 5.38 6.69 -9.03
C LEU A 11 5.88 8.00 -8.43
N GLU A 12 6.63 8.78 -9.23
CA GLU A 12 6.91 10.18 -8.94
C GLU A 12 5.61 10.95 -9.18
N THR A 13 4.89 11.30 -8.11
CA THR A 13 3.58 11.97 -8.26
C THR A 13 3.71 13.47 -8.50
N GLY A 14 4.92 14.04 -8.39
CA GLY A 14 5.15 15.48 -8.51
C GLY A 14 4.60 16.29 -7.32
N GLU A 15 3.94 15.64 -6.35
CA GLU A 15 3.60 16.17 -5.04
C GLU A 15 4.52 15.57 -3.96
N ALA A 16 4.44 16.10 -2.73
CA ALA A 16 5.38 15.82 -1.63
C ALA A 16 5.37 14.36 -1.11
N THR A 17 4.63 13.43 -1.73
CA THR A 17 4.58 12.01 -1.36
C THR A 17 4.71 11.08 -2.57
N ASP A 18 5.83 10.37 -2.62
CA ASP A 18 6.05 9.27 -3.56
C ASP A 18 5.58 7.94 -2.94
N HIS A 19 5.24 6.96 -3.76
CA HIS A 19 4.71 5.69 -3.26
C HIS A 19 5.53 4.53 -3.80
N LEU A 20 5.94 3.64 -2.90
CA LEU A 20 6.74 2.47 -3.22
C LEU A 20 5.99 1.20 -2.84
N VAL A 21 5.90 0.26 -3.76
CA VAL A 21 5.45 -1.11 -3.45
C VAL A 21 6.68 -2.00 -3.46
N LEU A 22 6.98 -2.63 -2.31
CA LEU A 22 8.17 -3.46 -2.13
C LEU A 22 7.77 -4.92 -2.00
N SER A 23 8.50 -5.82 -2.67
CA SER A 23 8.51 -7.23 -2.28
C SER A 23 9.53 -7.40 -1.16
N LEU A 24 9.09 -7.90 0.00
CA LEU A 24 9.94 -8.22 1.13
C LEU A 24 9.99 -9.72 1.37
N THR A 25 11.07 -10.18 1.99
CA THR A 25 11.12 -11.50 2.64
C THR A 25 10.85 -11.30 4.13
N THR A 26 9.85 -12.02 4.66
CA THR A 26 9.55 -12.05 6.09
C THR A 26 10.72 -12.69 6.86
N PRO A 27 10.83 -12.49 8.18
CA PRO A 27 11.82 -13.19 9.00
C PRO A 27 11.76 -14.72 8.88
N GLU A 28 10.58 -15.26 8.55
CA GLU A 28 10.30 -16.69 8.37
C GLU A 28 10.70 -17.22 6.98
N GLY A 29 11.07 -16.33 6.05
CA GLY A 29 11.48 -16.68 4.69
C GLY A 29 10.37 -16.60 3.63
N ASP A 30 9.16 -16.19 4.02
CA ASP A 30 8.04 -16.03 3.11
C ASP A 30 8.16 -14.73 2.31
N LYS A 31 7.63 -14.71 1.08
CA LYS A 31 7.52 -13.45 0.31
C LYS A 31 6.26 -12.71 0.72
N ALA A 32 6.39 -11.45 1.09
CA ALA A 32 5.29 -10.57 1.41
C ALA A 32 5.40 -9.29 0.57
N THR A 33 4.26 -8.80 0.10
CA THR A 33 4.19 -7.46 -0.49
C THR A 33 4.02 -6.46 0.65
N ALA A 34 4.98 -5.55 0.77
CA ALA A 34 4.89 -4.40 1.67
C ALA A 34 4.52 -3.16 0.87
N PHE A 35 3.57 -2.43 1.44
CA PHE A 35 3.15 -1.13 0.99
C PHE A 35 3.97 -0.08 1.73
N VAL A 36 4.52 0.88 1.01
CA VAL A 36 5.41 1.91 1.55
C VAL A 36 4.91 3.28 1.14
N GLU A 37 4.66 4.11 2.14
CA GLU A 37 4.40 5.54 1.95
C GLU A 37 5.73 6.28 2.06
N VAL A 38 6.05 7.10 1.07
CA VAL A 38 7.25 7.97 1.07
C VAL A 38 6.77 9.41 1.15
N GLY A 39 7.40 10.20 2.00
CA GLY A 39 7.22 11.64 2.11
C GLY A 39 8.48 12.36 1.68
N MET A 40 8.38 13.68 1.58
CA MET A 40 9.52 14.56 1.35
C MET A 40 9.84 15.32 2.63
N ASP A 41 11.08 15.20 3.10
CA ASP A 41 11.60 16.02 4.17
C ASP A 41 11.74 17.46 3.65
N GLN A 42 11.04 18.41 4.28
CA GLN A 42 10.99 19.80 3.81
C GLN A 42 12.27 20.60 4.11
N GLU A 43 13.13 20.12 5.00
CA GLU A 43 14.38 20.80 5.38
C GLU A 43 15.52 20.41 4.45
N THR A 44 15.61 19.12 4.12
CA THR A 44 16.66 18.52 3.30
C THR A 44 16.24 18.36 1.84
N ASN A 45 14.94 18.39 1.56
CA ASN A 45 14.34 18.09 0.25
C ASN A 45 14.68 16.67 -0.23
N GLU A 46 14.91 15.75 0.71
CA GLU A 46 15.16 14.33 0.45
C GLU A 46 13.87 13.52 0.70
N SER A 47 13.71 12.43 -0.06
CA SER A 47 12.59 11.50 0.14
C SER A 47 12.86 10.58 1.33
N GLU A 48 11.87 10.40 2.20
CA GLU A 48 11.96 9.52 3.38
C GLU A 48 10.77 8.56 3.48
N ILE A 49 11.01 7.37 4.03
CA ILE A 49 9.94 6.40 4.24
C ILE A 49 9.15 6.77 5.50
N LEU A 50 7.86 7.08 5.35
CA LEU A 50 6.99 7.45 6.46
C LEU A 50 6.41 6.22 7.16
N THR A 51 6.01 5.22 6.37
CA THR A 51 5.53 3.94 6.90
C THR A 51 5.74 2.83 5.89
N ALA A 52 5.91 1.62 6.40
CA ALA A 52 5.90 0.41 5.61
C ALA A 52 5.03 -0.63 6.34
N PHE A 53 4.18 -1.35 5.62
CA PHE A 53 3.33 -2.37 6.23
C PHE A 53 2.95 -3.47 5.24
N THR A 54 2.65 -4.64 5.77
CA THR A 54 1.97 -5.71 5.04
C THR A 54 0.52 -5.77 5.49
N GLN A 55 -0.37 -6.26 4.62
CA GLN A 55 -1.75 -6.55 4.99
C GLN A 55 -2.13 -7.94 4.51
N SER A 56 -3.12 -8.52 5.18
CA SER A 56 -3.73 -9.80 4.83
C SER A 56 -5.14 -9.88 5.44
N GLU A 57 -5.84 -11.00 5.27
CA GLU A 57 -7.11 -11.27 5.96
C GLU A 57 -6.99 -11.21 7.48
N LEU A 58 -5.79 -11.44 8.02
CA LEU A 58 -5.52 -11.43 9.46
C LEU A 58 -5.28 -10.02 10.01
N GLY A 59 -5.13 -9.02 9.13
CA GLY A 59 -4.92 -7.63 9.50
C GLY A 59 -3.61 -7.05 8.97
N ILE A 60 -3.25 -5.90 9.52
CA ILE A 60 -2.11 -5.07 9.12
C ILE A 60 -0.92 -5.38 10.03
N THR A 61 0.25 -5.57 9.45
CA THR A 61 1.53 -5.67 10.19
C THR A 61 2.45 -4.55 9.75
N VAL A 62 2.75 -3.63 10.65
CA VAL A 62 3.71 -2.55 10.39
C VAL A 62 5.11 -3.15 10.33
N VAL A 63 5.83 -2.88 9.24
CA VAL A 63 7.23 -3.24 9.08
C VAL A 63 8.05 -2.20 9.85
N PRO A 64 8.82 -2.59 10.87
CA PRO A 64 9.62 -1.64 11.63
C PRO A 64 10.70 -1.05 10.73
N ILE A 65 10.54 0.21 10.38
CA ILE A 65 11.54 1.02 9.69
C ILE A 65 12.41 1.70 10.74
N THR A 66 13.73 1.60 10.58
CA THR A 66 14.65 2.44 11.38
C THR A 66 14.87 3.71 10.57
N PRO A 67 14.38 4.86 11.03
CA PRO A 67 14.56 6.11 10.29
C PRO A 67 16.05 6.47 10.22
N SER A 68 16.49 6.82 9.03
CA SER A 68 17.87 7.21 8.71
C SER A 68 18.15 8.64 9.16
N GLY A 69 17.95 8.96 10.43
CA GLY A 69 18.01 10.37 10.88
C GLY A 69 17.62 10.58 12.33
N LEU A 70 17.96 9.64 13.21
CA LEU A 70 17.75 9.81 14.65
C LEU A 70 18.52 11.06 15.13
N VAL A 71 17.79 12.11 15.51
CA VAL A 71 18.37 13.30 16.11
C VAL A 71 18.56 13.07 17.61
N ASP A 72 19.76 13.38 18.09
CA ASP A 72 20.06 13.35 19.52
C ASP A 72 19.35 14.53 20.20
N THR A 73 18.42 14.22 21.11
CA THR A 73 17.67 15.24 21.86
C THR A 73 18.48 15.86 23.00
N GLY A 74 19.72 15.41 23.22
CA GLY A 74 20.59 15.92 24.29
C GLY A 74 20.27 15.38 25.69
N ASP A 75 19.22 14.56 25.85
CA ASP A 75 18.87 13.84 27.09
C ASP A 75 19.16 12.32 26.98
N GLY A 76 20.01 11.91 26.03
CA GLY A 76 20.33 10.50 25.77
C GLY A 76 19.23 9.73 25.01
N GLY A 77 18.17 10.43 24.59
CA GLY A 77 17.12 9.90 23.72
C GLY A 77 17.39 10.25 22.25
N LEU A 78 17.44 9.22 21.40
CA LEU A 78 17.40 9.39 19.95
C LEU A 78 15.92 9.49 19.54
N VAL A 79 15.49 10.63 18.99
CA VAL A 79 14.14 10.77 18.43
C VAL A 79 14.23 10.81 16.92
N SER A 80 13.29 10.11 16.28
CA SER A 80 13.12 10.29 14.85
C SER A 80 12.23 11.51 14.62
N PRO A 81 12.63 12.46 13.76
CA PRO A 81 11.71 13.45 13.25
C PRO A 81 10.79 12.75 12.24
N ILE A 82 9.79 11.99 12.72
CA ILE A 82 8.81 11.38 11.81
C ILE A 82 7.93 12.53 11.30
N LEU A 83 8.19 12.94 10.07
CA LEU A 83 7.45 13.96 9.35
C LEU A 83 6.13 13.33 8.87
N GLY A 84 5.07 13.54 9.65
CA GLY A 84 3.72 13.05 9.33
C GLY A 84 3.46 11.63 9.82
N SER A 85 2.49 11.47 10.72
CA SER A 85 1.98 10.15 11.08
C SER A 85 1.03 9.66 10.00
N VAL A 86 1.37 8.58 9.31
CA VAL A 86 0.41 7.88 8.46
C VAL A 86 -0.51 7.05 9.35
N GLU A 87 -1.80 7.38 9.35
CA GLU A 87 -2.81 6.62 10.07
C GLU A 87 -3.32 5.48 9.19
N LEU A 88 -3.05 4.23 9.62
CA LEU A 88 -3.52 3.04 8.94
C LEU A 88 -4.86 2.58 9.51
N ASN A 89 -5.91 2.70 8.70
CA ASN A 89 -7.27 2.41 9.07
C ASN A 89 -7.81 1.21 8.29
N PRO A 90 -8.07 0.05 8.94
CA PRO A 90 -8.68 -1.08 8.26
C PRO A 90 -10.12 -0.74 7.86
N VAL A 91 -10.46 -0.99 6.60
CA VAL A 91 -11.79 -0.78 6.04
C VAL A 91 -12.49 -2.13 5.95
N LYS A 92 -13.74 -2.19 6.43
CA LYS A 92 -14.52 -3.42 6.41
C LYS A 92 -14.75 -3.90 4.96
N PRO A 93 -14.46 -5.17 4.62
CA PRO A 93 -14.61 -5.70 3.26
C PRO A 93 -16.02 -5.59 2.67
N ASP A 94 -17.07 -5.54 3.50
CA ASP A 94 -18.46 -5.44 3.08
C ASP A 94 -18.97 -3.99 2.95
N SER A 95 -18.15 -3.02 3.33
CA SER A 95 -18.49 -1.59 3.31
C SER A 95 -18.76 -1.07 1.88
N PRO A 96 -19.57 0.00 1.74
CA PRO A 96 -19.78 0.64 0.45
C PRO A 96 -18.47 1.10 -0.21
N LEU A 97 -17.52 1.60 0.59
CA LEU A 97 -16.20 2.03 0.12
C LEU A 97 -15.39 0.86 -0.45
N ALA A 98 -15.30 -0.27 0.26
CA ALA A 98 -14.59 -1.45 -0.21
C ALA A 98 -15.18 -1.99 -1.51
N LYS A 99 -16.51 -2.00 -1.64
CA LYS A 99 -17.20 -2.39 -2.89
C LYS A 99 -16.92 -1.43 -4.04
N ARG A 100 -16.90 -0.12 -3.78
CA ARG A 100 -16.56 0.90 -4.78
C ARG A 100 -15.14 0.72 -5.30
N LEU A 101 -14.17 0.50 -4.40
CA LEU A 101 -12.77 0.24 -4.74
C LEU A 101 -12.64 -1.05 -5.56
N ALA A 102 -13.31 -2.13 -5.15
CA ALA A 102 -13.29 -3.39 -5.88
C ALA A 102 -13.86 -3.26 -7.30
N GLY A 103 -14.98 -2.53 -7.45
CA GLY A 103 -15.56 -2.22 -8.76
C GLY A 103 -14.59 -1.44 -9.65
N PHE A 104 -14.04 -0.34 -9.11
CA PHE A 104 -13.04 0.48 -9.82
C PHE A 104 -11.86 -0.34 -10.34
N LEU A 105 -11.33 -1.28 -9.53
CA LEU A 105 -10.20 -2.13 -9.91
C LEU A 105 -10.56 -3.15 -11.01
N LEU A 106 -11.80 -3.66 -11.00
CA LEU A 106 -12.26 -4.60 -12.03
C LEU A 106 -12.55 -3.91 -13.37
N ASP A 107 -12.78 -2.60 -13.36
CA ASP A 107 -12.95 -1.78 -14.55
C ASP A 107 -11.59 -1.37 -15.19
N GLN A 108 -10.46 -1.64 -14.53
CA GLN A 108 -9.13 -1.33 -15.05
C GLN A 108 -8.70 -2.29 -16.17
N GLU A 109 -7.87 -1.80 -17.10
CA GLU A 109 -7.50 -2.48 -18.34
C GLU A 109 -6.73 -3.82 -18.19
N PRO A 110 -6.02 -4.17 -17.09
CA PRO A 110 -5.61 -5.56 -16.91
C PRO A 110 -6.77 -6.49 -16.50
N ALA A 111 -7.71 -6.01 -15.68
CA ALA A 111 -8.80 -6.82 -15.14
C ALA A 111 -9.90 -7.09 -16.17
N THR A 112 -10.33 -6.05 -16.89
CA THR A 112 -11.36 -6.17 -17.93
C THR A 112 -10.89 -7.06 -19.07
N LYS A 113 -9.64 -6.90 -19.51
CA LYS A 113 -9.02 -7.71 -20.58
C LYS A 113 -8.90 -9.19 -20.20
N ALA A 114 -8.67 -9.49 -18.93
CA ALA A 114 -8.58 -10.86 -18.42
C ALA A 114 -9.94 -11.45 -18.01
N GLY A 115 -11.05 -10.71 -18.19
CA GLY A 115 -12.40 -11.15 -17.84
C GLY A 115 -12.54 -11.49 -16.35
N LEU A 116 -11.82 -10.77 -15.48
CA LEU A 116 -11.76 -11.09 -14.05
C LEU A 116 -13.10 -10.84 -13.37
N LYS A 117 -13.51 -11.77 -12.51
CA LYS A 117 -14.71 -11.65 -11.69
C LYS A 117 -14.36 -11.69 -10.23
N LEU A 118 -14.93 -10.77 -9.45
CA LEU A 118 -14.75 -10.73 -8.00
C LEU A 118 -15.25 -12.02 -7.36
N LYS A 119 -14.40 -12.66 -6.57
CA LYS A 119 -14.78 -13.74 -5.66
C LYS A 119 -15.03 -13.20 -4.26
N ARG A 120 -14.08 -12.41 -3.73
CA ARG A 120 -14.21 -11.67 -2.47
C ARG A 120 -13.18 -10.56 -2.33
N ILE A 121 -13.48 -9.59 -1.48
CA ILE A 121 -12.51 -8.60 -0.98
C ILE A 121 -11.79 -9.23 0.20
N VAL A 122 -10.46 -9.29 0.13
CA VAL A 122 -9.57 -9.94 1.11
C VAL A 122 -9.27 -8.95 2.24
N ALA A 123 -8.73 -7.80 1.88
CA ALA A 123 -8.36 -6.74 2.81
C ALA A 123 -8.45 -5.37 2.12
N VAL A 124 -8.81 -4.35 2.88
CA VAL A 124 -8.72 -2.95 2.46
C VAL A 124 -8.17 -2.15 3.63
N THR A 125 -7.10 -1.40 3.39
CA THR A 125 -6.51 -0.48 4.38
C THR A 125 -6.46 0.91 3.79
N GLN A 126 -7.02 1.88 4.49
CA GLN A 126 -6.80 3.28 4.20
C GLN A 126 -5.51 3.73 4.88
N ALA A 127 -4.60 4.32 4.12
CA ALA A 127 -3.50 5.11 4.63
C ALA A 127 -3.88 6.58 4.52
N LYS A 128 -3.96 7.26 5.66
CA LYS A 128 -4.35 8.66 5.74
C LYS A 128 -3.20 9.50 6.25
N THR A 129 -2.91 10.58 5.53
CA THR A 129 -1.99 11.65 5.97
C THR A 129 -2.81 12.91 6.26
N ALA A 130 -2.14 14.03 6.57
CA ALA A 130 -2.81 15.31 6.75
C ALA A 130 -3.49 15.79 5.45
N ASP A 131 -2.86 15.51 4.31
CA ASP A 131 -3.20 16.13 3.02
C ASP A 131 -3.75 15.12 2.00
N SER A 132 -3.61 13.81 2.27
CA SER A 132 -3.99 12.76 1.32
C SER A 132 -4.66 11.56 1.99
N SER A 133 -5.40 10.79 1.19
CA SER A 133 -5.91 9.48 1.55
C SER A 133 -5.69 8.52 0.40
N SER A 134 -5.09 7.38 0.72
CA SER A 134 -4.85 6.30 -0.23
C SER A 134 -5.35 4.98 0.34
N TYR A 135 -5.59 4.01 -0.54
CA TYR A 135 -6.21 2.74 -0.23
C TYR A 135 -5.40 1.60 -0.82
N PHE A 136 -5.04 0.66 0.04
CA PHE A 136 -4.39 -0.58 -0.33
C PHE A 136 -5.42 -1.68 -0.32
N VAL A 137 -5.62 -2.31 -1.48
CA VAL A 137 -6.75 -3.21 -1.72
C VAL A 137 -6.23 -4.57 -2.16
N GLU A 138 -6.70 -5.62 -1.49
CA GLU A 138 -6.48 -7.00 -1.89
C GLU A 138 -7.81 -7.65 -2.28
N LEU A 139 -7.87 -8.21 -3.48
CA LEU A 139 -9.06 -8.88 -4.01
C LEU A 139 -8.70 -10.30 -4.44
N LEU A 140 -9.56 -11.25 -4.09
CA LEU A 140 -9.54 -12.57 -4.69
C LEU A 140 -10.49 -12.56 -5.89
N VAL A 141 -9.97 -12.84 -7.07
CA VAL A 141 -10.73 -12.85 -8.32
C VAL A 141 -10.61 -14.18 -9.04
N THR A 142 -11.51 -14.41 -9.98
CA THR A 142 -11.51 -15.58 -10.86
C THR A 142 -11.34 -15.16 -12.30
N THR A 143 -10.50 -15.88 -13.02
CA THR A 143 -10.34 -15.76 -14.48
C THR A 143 -11.48 -16.48 -15.20
N GLU A 144 -11.66 -16.23 -16.49
CA GLU A 144 -12.62 -16.98 -17.32
C GLU A 144 -12.36 -18.50 -17.31
N ALA A 145 -11.10 -18.91 -17.19
CA ALA A 145 -10.70 -20.32 -17.07
C ALA A 145 -10.96 -20.93 -15.68
N GLY A 146 -11.56 -20.17 -14.74
CA GLY A 146 -11.87 -20.63 -13.38
C GLY A 146 -10.69 -20.60 -12.41
N ALA A 147 -9.50 -20.20 -12.87
CA ALA A 147 -8.33 -20.03 -11.98
C ALA A 147 -8.56 -18.86 -11.02
N THR A 148 -8.13 -19.04 -9.76
CA THR A 148 -8.15 -17.98 -8.74
C THR A 148 -6.86 -17.17 -8.81
N VAL A 149 -6.97 -15.85 -8.74
CA VAL A 149 -5.86 -14.89 -8.78
C VAL A 149 -6.06 -13.88 -7.67
N LEU A 150 -4.96 -13.46 -7.02
CA LEU A 150 -4.96 -12.36 -6.06
C LEU A 150 -4.61 -11.07 -6.82
N ILE A 151 -5.45 -10.05 -6.69
CA ILE A 151 -5.12 -8.68 -7.08
C ILE A 151 -4.63 -7.96 -5.82
N GLN A 152 -3.48 -7.30 -5.93
CA GLN A 152 -3.00 -6.32 -4.97
C GLN A 152 -2.92 -4.98 -5.69
N ALA A 153 -3.55 -3.95 -5.15
CA ALA A 153 -3.63 -2.65 -5.79
C ALA A 153 -3.52 -1.51 -4.79
N HIS A 154 -3.06 -0.38 -5.29
CA HIS A 154 -3.00 0.88 -4.57
C HIS A 154 -3.75 1.96 -5.34
N VAL A 155 -4.65 2.62 -4.63
CA VAL A 155 -5.61 3.57 -5.19
C VAL A 155 -5.55 4.84 -4.36
N ASN A 156 -5.38 6.01 -4.96
CA ASN A 156 -5.55 7.27 -4.24
C ASN A 156 -6.97 7.80 -4.37
N GLU A 157 -7.38 8.56 -3.36
CA GLU A 157 -8.53 9.45 -3.46
C GLU A 157 -8.05 10.79 -4.01
N LEU A 158 -8.55 11.14 -5.19
CA LEU A 158 -8.33 12.42 -5.84
C LEU A 158 -9.41 13.42 -5.40
N GLU A 159 -9.30 14.66 -5.90
CA GLU A 159 -10.35 15.67 -5.73
C GLU A 159 -11.73 15.14 -6.15
N GLU A 160 -12.77 15.70 -5.55
CA GLU A 160 -14.18 15.31 -5.78
C GLU A 160 -14.46 13.83 -5.52
N SER A 161 -13.68 13.19 -4.64
CA SER A 161 -13.78 11.77 -4.32
C SER A 161 -13.58 10.85 -5.53
N GLN A 162 -12.85 11.29 -6.55
CA GLN A 162 -12.48 10.42 -7.68
C GLN A 162 -11.40 9.42 -7.24
N LEU A 163 -11.33 8.27 -7.91
CA LEU A 163 -10.33 7.24 -7.62
C LEU A 163 -9.27 7.23 -8.72
N GLY A 164 -8.00 7.32 -8.34
CA GLY A 164 -6.87 7.15 -9.25
C GLY A 164 -6.15 5.83 -8.96
N LEU A 165 -5.79 5.11 -10.02
CA LEU A 165 -5.01 3.89 -9.89
C LEU A 165 -3.52 4.25 -9.83
N ILE A 166 -2.87 3.93 -8.71
CA ILE A 166 -1.41 4.10 -8.58
C ILE A 166 -0.70 2.81 -9.01
N SER A 167 -1.14 1.67 -8.47
CA SER A 167 -0.52 0.38 -8.78
C SER A 167 -1.55 -0.74 -8.85
N PHE A 168 -1.25 -1.74 -9.70
CA PHE A 168 -2.09 -2.91 -9.89
C PHE A 168 -1.22 -4.12 -10.21
N GLN A 169 -1.29 -5.15 -9.37
CA GLN A 169 -0.55 -6.38 -9.55
C GLN A 169 -1.49 -7.58 -9.49
N MET A 170 -1.27 -8.53 -10.39
CA MET A 170 -1.91 -9.85 -10.35
C MET A 170 -0.88 -10.89 -9.91
N VAL A 171 -1.12 -11.50 -8.75
CA VAL A 171 -0.27 -12.56 -8.20
C VAL A 171 -0.93 -13.91 -8.49
N LYS A 172 -0.23 -14.75 -9.26
CA LYS A 172 -0.65 -16.13 -9.53
C LYS A 172 -0.31 -17.00 -8.33
N GLY A 173 -1.33 -17.58 -7.70
CA GLY A 173 -1.17 -18.50 -6.57
C GLY A 173 -1.44 -17.83 -5.23
N GLY A 174 -2.71 -17.76 -4.87
CA GLY A 174 -3.18 -17.63 -3.49
C GLY A 174 -3.81 -18.95 -3.05
#